data_AF-A0AAJ1RX51-F1
#
_entry.id   AF-A0AAJ1RX51-F1
#
_cell.length_a   1.000
_cell.length_b   1.000
_cell.length_c   1.000
_cell.angle_alpha   90.00
_cell.angle_beta   90.00
_cell.angle_gamma   90.00
#
_symmetry.space_group_name_H-M   'P 1'
#
loop_
_entity.id
_entity.type
_entity.pdbx_description
1 polymer ?
#
loop_
_entity_poly.entity_id
_entity_poly.type
_entity_poly.pdbx_seq_one_letter_code
_entity_poly.pdbx_strand_id
1 'polypeptide(L)'
;MSEAETHLLDTETWGQHELLEVICSRYFVLGSQGLTEYSWEVNGREGRSPSACLRSLNRHLKDLSLIAVLDEGNPPLLSVGSLPVQVMVMPAWQQALVWALVSGFVTMAGALWVTHLDPASATLESAALQTALVYFTLPVMGSVLLASYARIFVSDAFEVESNHLIPLAFPVMSPEWPFSLISAIGQMRPDLHPIPNRRALGFIELTAPAVLFVCGSLLTILGLGMTSNQPPLYEAAPIVVDTNSLVNILGSLLQSTDVSLKLQWIHPTGLAGIALSLAGWALLLPVPGFPGDRILHALIGPEDMQEGSNQTSIFISTLGFSLLIFISTEYWPWLLLAAIAAWRRFSPEQMPSPYIVDEYAGLDEVPMRQIASLTLVILLLGYPGLEPSYEMEDWNDGLSTESWPSFMSFEDGQAEVELTLEPVGVMPVSGWLQMRVEGAPLGGWHINSECLDETGVCRFDDITQASPGSVSVSLARDQMEASEQTFRLVILIDVADHVTEYAIVFQPTGVTTPIDPLWVMVEDTQTPRI
;
A
#
# COMPACT_ATOMS: atom_id res chain seq x y z
N MET A 1 68.68 -36.27 25.65
CA MET A 1 68.83 -35.01 24.90
C MET A 1 68.26 -35.30 23.52
N SER A 2 67.02 -34.88 23.25
CA SER A 2 66.42 -35.01 21.92
C SER A 2 66.85 -33.82 21.08
N GLU A 3 67.23 -34.07 19.83
CA GLU A 3 67.55 -33.04 18.85
C GLU A 3 66.39 -32.06 18.73
N ALA A 4 66.71 -30.77 18.85
CA ALA A 4 65.78 -29.69 18.59
C ALA A 4 65.58 -29.59 17.08
N GLU A 5 64.36 -29.84 16.63
CA GLU A 5 63.94 -29.66 15.24
C GLU A 5 64.09 -28.17 14.89
N THR A 6 65.12 -27.84 14.11
CA THR A 6 65.38 -26.48 13.65
C THR A 6 64.36 -26.12 12.57
N HIS A 7 63.34 -25.35 12.93
CA HIS A 7 62.48 -24.70 11.96
C HIS A 7 63.31 -23.71 11.13
N LEU A 8 63.59 -24.07 9.87
CA LEU A 8 64.13 -23.17 8.85
C LEU A 8 63.07 -22.11 8.55
N LEU A 9 63.24 -20.92 9.10
CA LEU A 9 62.50 -19.73 8.69
C LEU A 9 63.02 -19.32 7.32
N ASP A 10 62.14 -19.37 6.32
CA ASP A 10 62.40 -18.90 4.97
C ASP A 10 62.72 -17.41 5.01
N THR A 11 63.88 -17.01 4.48
CA THR A 11 64.43 -15.65 4.58
C THR A 11 64.05 -14.74 3.41
N GLU A 12 63.29 -15.24 2.43
CA GLU A 12 62.78 -14.41 1.34
C GLU A 12 61.57 -13.60 1.82
N THR A 13 61.71 -12.28 1.85
CA THR A 13 60.59 -11.37 2.08
C THR A 13 59.67 -11.43 0.86
N TRP A 14 58.62 -12.25 0.94
CA TRP A 14 57.63 -12.35 -0.14
C TRP A 14 57.00 -10.99 -0.42
N GLY A 15 56.85 -10.68 -1.71
CA GLY A 15 56.00 -9.56 -2.13
C GLY A 15 54.53 -9.85 -1.77
N GLN A 16 53.69 -8.80 -1.71
CA GLN A 16 52.26 -8.96 -1.42
C GLN A 16 51.57 -9.88 -2.44
N HIS A 17 51.96 -9.79 -3.72
CA HIS A 17 51.45 -10.65 -4.78
C HIS A 17 51.82 -12.13 -4.56
N GLU A 18 53.11 -12.42 -4.31
CA GLU A 18 53.62 -13.78 -4.07
C GLU A 18 52.98 -14.42 -2.84
N LEU A 19 52.83 -13.65 -1.74
CA LEU A 19 52.17 -14.12 -0.53
C LEU A 19 50.71 -14.51 -0.82
N LEU A 20 49.98 -13.66 -1.55
CA LEU A 20 48.58 -13.93 -1.91
C LEU A 20 48.45 -15.13 -2.84
N GLU A 21 49.35 -15.27 -3.82
CA GLU A 21 49.40 -16.42 -4.72
C GLU A 21 49.63 -17.73 -3.94
N VAL A 22 50.59 -17.74 -2.99
CA VAL A 22 50.85 -18.89 -2.12
C VAL A 22 49.64 -19.20 -1.22
N ILE A 23 48.94 -18.19 -0.70
CA ILE A 23 47.74 -18.41 0.10
C ILE A 23 46.61 -18.98 -0.76
N CYS A 24 46.32 -18.37 -1.92
CA CYS A 24 45.23 -18.76 -2.80
C CYS A 24 45.45 -20.14 -3.40
N SER A 25 46.69 -20.47 -3.79
CA SER A 25 47.05 -21.79 -4.35
C SER A 25 46.80 -22.95 -3.36
N ARG A 26 46.76 -22.71 -2.04
CA ARG A 26 46.38 -23.76 -1.07
C ARG A 26 44.92 -24.19 -1.22
N TYR A 27 44.05 -23.30 -1.69
CA TYR A 27 42.60 -23.55 -1.80
C TYR A 27 42.13 -23.76 -3.24
N PHE A 28 42.81 -23.15 -4.21
CA PHE A 28 42.44 -23.16 -5.62
C PHE A 28 43.58 -23.68 -6.51
N VAL A 29 43.22 -24.19 -7.69
CA VAL A 29 44.15 -24.35 -8.80
C VAL A 29 44.17 -23.01 -9.55
N LEU A 30 45.29 -22.30 -9.48
CA LEU A 30 45.46 -20.99 -10.11
C LEU A 30 45.81 -21.14 -11.60
N GLY A 31 45.13 -20.37 -12.44
CA GLY A 31 45.33 -20.26 -13.89
C GLY A 31 46.00 -18.94 -14.28
N SER A 32 45.56 -18.34 -15.39
CA SER A 32 46.05 -17.03 -15.85
C SER A 32 45.76 -15.92 -14.84
N GLN A 33 46.65 -14.93 -14.78
CA GLN A 33 46.38 -13.69 -14.05
C GLN A 33 45.25 -12.92 -14.73
N GLY A 34 44.31 -12.42 -13.93
CA GLY A 34 43.19 -11.60 -14.40
C GLY A 34 43.58 -10.14 -14.65
N LEU A 35 42.57 -9.29 -14.87
CA LEU A 35 42.76 -7.88 -15.21
C LEU A 35 43.26 -7.02 -14.04
N THR A 36 42.99 -7.41 -12.79
CA THR A 36 43.44 -6.70 -11.60
C THR A 36 44.71 -7.33 -11.03
N GLU A 37 45.55 -6.53 -10.37
CA GLU A 37 46.88 -6.92 -9.90
C GLU A 37 46.87 -8.16 -8.98
N TYR A 38 45.79 -8.37 -8.22
CA TYR A 38 45.56 -9.52 -7.35
C TYR A 38 44.35 -10.34 -7.80
N SER A 39 44.33 -10.74 -9.08
CA SER A 39 43.30 -11.62 -9.61
C SER A 39 43.85 -12.77 -10.43
N TRP A 40 43.17 -13.90 -10.37
CA TRP A 40 43.54 -15.13 -11.08
C TRP A 40 42.28 -15.87 -11.54
N GLU A 41 42.34 -16.50 -12.71
CA GLU A 41 41.40 -17.57 -13.04
C GLU A 41 41.62 -18.74 -12.08
N VAL A 42 40.54 -19.27 -11.51
CA VAL A 42 40.65 -20.33 -10.51
C VAL A 42 39.72 -21.50 -10.80
N ASN A 43 40.17 -22.69 -10.43
CA ASN A 43 39.32 -23.86 -10.32
C ASN A 43 39.41 -24.48 -8.93
N GLY A 44 38.34 -25.17 -8.53
CA GLY A 44 38.30 -25.86 -7.25
C GLY A 44 39.41 -26.91 -7.15
N ARG A 45 40.18 -26.86 -6.06
CA ARG A 45 41.23 -27.84 -5.77
C ARG A 45 40.61 -29.11 -5.17
N GLU A 46 41.20 -30.26 -5.45
CA GLU A 46 40.79 -31.56 -4.89
C GLU A 46 39.33 -31.94 -5.17
N GLY A 47 38.77 -31.51 -6.30
CA GLY A 47 37.38 -31.81 -6.68
C GLY A 47 36.32 -31.08 -5.85
N ARG A 48 36.71 -30.13 -5.00
CA ARG A 48 35.78 -29.23 -4.30
C ARG A 48 35.21 -28.19 -5.26
N SER A 49 34.02 -27.67 -4.97
CA SER A 49 33.47 -26.56 -5.75
C SER A 49 34.23 -25.25 -5.48
N PRO A 50 34.38 -24.37 -6.48
CA PRO A 50 35.00 -23.05 -6.30
C PRO A 50 34.42 -22.25 -5.12
N SER A 51 33.09 -22.23 -4.98
CA SER A 51 32.38 -21.61 -3.86
C SER A 51 32.76 -22.17 -2.48
N ALA A 52 32.98 -23.49 -2.36
CA ALA A 52 33.41 -24.09 -1.10
C ALA A 52 34.87 -23.77 -0.76
N CYS A 53 35.72 -23.66 -1.77
CA CYS A 53 37.09 -23.18 -1.65
C CYS A 53 37.12 -21.71 -1.21
N LEU A 54 36.27 -20.86 -1.79
CA LEU A 54 36.15 -19.44 -1.46
C LEU A 54 35.81 -19.21 0.02
N ARG A 55 34.81 -19.93 0.54
CA ARG A 55 34.47 -19.85 1.99
C ARG A 55 35.63 -20.25 2.88
N SER A 56 36.43 -21.24 2.45
CA SER A 56 37.58 -21.69 3.23
C SER A 56 38.73 -20.66 3.18
N LEU A 57 38.98 -20.08 2.01
CA LEU A 57 39.95 -19.00 1.80
C LEU A 57 39.57 -17.74 2.60
N ASN A 58 38.30 -17.30 2.55
CA ASN A 58 37.86 -16.09 3.23
C ASN A 58 37.93 -16.20 4.76
N ARG A 59 37.79 -17.40 5.35
CA ARG A 59 38.07 -17.60 6.77
C ARG A 59 39.54 -17.33 7.12
N HIS A 60 40.46 -17.67 6.22
CA HIS A 60 41.89 -17.40 6.41
C HIS A 60 42.24 -15.93 6.13
N LEU A 61 41.64 -15.32 5.10
CA LEU A 61 41.90 -13.92 4.74
C LEU A 61 41.29 -12.91 5.73
N LYS A 62 40.22 -13.28 6.43
CA LYS A 62 39.57 -12.42 7.43
C LYS A 62 40.55 -11.94 8.51
N ASP A 63 41.43 -12.81 8.98
CA ASP A 63 42.45 -12.49 9.99
C ASP A 63 43.52 -11.50 9.46
N LEU A 64 43.66 -11.40 8.14
CA LEU A 64 44.57 -10.50 7.45
C LEU A 64 43.90 -9.19 7.01
N SER A 65 42.64 -8.94 7.40
CA SER A 65 41.82 -7.82 6.91
C SER A 65 41.64 -7.80 5.38
N LEU A 66 41.66 -8.98 4.76
CA LEU A 66 41.47 -9.18 3.33
C LEU A 66 40.20 -9.99 3.07
N ILE A 67 39.69 -9.87 1.84
CA ILE A 67 38.56 -10.66 1.34
C ILE A 67 38.81 -11.03 -0.11
N ALA A 68 38.48 -12.26 -0.47
CA ALA A 68 38.45 -12.74 -1.83
C ALA A 68 37.01 -12.78 -2.36
N VAL A 69 36.84 -12.38 -3.60
CA VAL A 69 35.57 -12.39 -4.35
C VAL A 69 35.73 -13.31 -5.55
N LEU A 70 34.67 -14.02 -5.91
CA LEU A 70 34.62 -14.92 -7.04
C LEU A 70 33.57 -14.40 -8.04
N ASP A 71 34.05 -13.87 -9.16
CA ASP A 71 33.21 -13.35 -10.24
C ASP A 71 32.74 -14.47 -11.19
N GLU A 72 31.69 -14.19 -11.95
CA GLU A 72 31.15 -15.08 -12.98
C GLU A 72 32.20 -15.36 -14.08
N GLY A 73 32.17 -16.56 -14.66
CA GLY A 73 33.15 -16.99 -15.68
C GLY A 73 33.39 -18.50 -15.73
N ASN A 74 34.02 -18.97 -16.81
CA ASN A 74 34.46 -20.35 -16.95
C ASN A 74 35.85 -20.43 -17.61
N PRO A 75 36.94 -20.54 -16.82
CA PRO A 75 36.97 -20.65 -15.34
C PRO A 75 36.58 -19.33 -14.62
N PRO A 76 36.09 -19.38 -13.37
CA PRO A 76 35.76 -18.19 -12.61
C PRO A 76 37.00 -17.37 -12.23
N LEU A 77 36.81 -16.07 -12.03
CA LEU A 77 37.88 -15.13 -11.69
C LEU A 77 37.85 -14.81 -10.19
N LEU A 78 38.94 -15.14 -9.50
CA LEU A 78 39.15 -14.79 -8.10
C LEU A 78 39.85 -13.44 -8.03
N SER A 79 39.32 -12.49 -7.26
CA SER A 79 39.98 -11.22 -6.95
C SER A 79 40.15 -11.08 -5.44
N VAL A 80 41.30 -10.58 -4.98
CA VAL A 80 41.58 -10.36 -3.56
C VAL A 80 41.79 -8.88 -3.28
N GLY A 81 41.07 -8.35 -2.30
CA GLY A 81 41.14 -6.95 -1.89
C GLY A 81 41.13 -6.79 -0.37
N SER A 82 41.27 -5.55 0.08
CA SER A 82 41.04 -5.19 1.47
C SER A 82 39.57 -5.37 1.84
N LEU A 83 39.29 -5.86 3.04
CA LEU A 83 37.95 -5.86 3.58
C LEU A 83 37.41 -4.42 3.62
N PRO A 84 36.21 -4.14 3.08
CA PRO A 84 35.66 -2.79 3.08
C PRO A 84 35.52 -2.28 4.52
N VAL A 85 35.98 -1.04 4.75
CA VAL A 85 35.81 -0.39 6.05
C VAL A 85 34.34 -0.06 6.22
N GLN A 86 33.66 -0.79 7.10
CA GLN A 86 32.27 -0.51 7.43
C GLN A 86 32.18 0.88 8.05
N VAL A 87 31.35 1.76 7.46
CA VAL A 87 31.09 3.08 8.03
C VAL A 87 30.40 2.91 9.38
N MET A 88 30.81 3.75 10.33
CA MET A 88 30.36 3.71 11.72
C MET A 88 28.82 3.68 11.81
N VAL A 89 28.30 2.58 12.35
CA VAL A 89 26.89 2.40 12.70
C VAL A 89 26.55 3.33 13.85
N MET A 90 25.33 3.88 13.86
CA MET A 90 24.86 4.64 15.01
C MET A 90 24.99 3.79 16.29
N PRO A 91 25.63 4.30 17.36
CA PRO A 91 25.66 3.61 18.65
C PRO A 91 24.25 3.27 19.13
N ALA A 92 24.12 2.20 19.91
CA ALA A 92 22.82 1.70 20.38
C ALA A 92 21.96 2.77 21.07
N TRP A 93 22.56 3.72 21.80
CA TRP A 93 21.81 4.81 22.44
C TRP A 93 21.23 5.81 21.42
N GLN A 94 21.91 6.08 20.30
CA GLN A 94 21.39 6.94 19.23
C GLN A 94 20.25 6.23 18.52
N GLN A 95 20.40 4.93 18.26
CA GLN A 95 19.32 4.11 17.70
C GLN A 95 18.09 4.14 18.62
N ALA A 96 18.28 3.88 19.92
CA ALA A 96 17.19 3.94 20.90
C ALA A 96 16.52 5.32 20.93
N LEU A 97 17.29 6.41 20.82
CA LEU A 97 16.76 7.77 20.75
C LEU A 97 15.94 7.99 19.48
N VAL A 98 16.40 7.55 18.31
CA VAL A 98 15.65 7.62 17.05
C VAL A 98 14.34 6.84 17.16
N TRP A 99 14.39 5.61 17.67
CA TRP A 99 13.21 4.79 17.91
C TRP A 99 12.21 5.45 18.87
N ALA A 100 12.69 6.07 19.94
CA ALA A 100 11.85 6.81 20.88
C ALA A 100 11.19 8.05 20.24
N LEU A 101 11.95 8.84 19.48
CA LEU A 101 11.43 10.01 18.77
C LEU A 101 10.39 9.63 17.72
N VAL A 102 10.67 8.60 16.92
CA VAL A 102 9.75 8.09 15.90
C VAL A 102 8.49 7.52 16.55
N SER A 103 8.61 6.80 17.66
CA SER A 103 7.42 6.36 18.44
C SER A 103 6.58 7.54 18.91
N GLY A 104 7.21 8.65 19.31
CA GLY A 104 6.53 9.90 19.63
C GLY A 104 5.77 10.50 18.44
N PHE A 105 6.37 10.52 17.24
CA PHE A 105 5.72 10.99 16.03
C PHE A 105 4.55 10.11 15.60
N VAL A 106 4.72 8.79 15.66
CA VAL A 106 3.65 7.81 15.38
C VAL A 106 2.52 7.96 16.39
N THR A 107 2.83 8.21 17.67
CA THR A 107 1.80 8.47 18.69
C THR A 107 1.04 9.75 18.42
N MET A 108 1.73 10.82 18.01
CA MET A 108 1.07 12.08 17.64
C MET A 108 0.13 11.89 16.45
N ALA A 109 0.57 11.20 15.41
CA ALA A 109 -0.27 10.90 14.25
C ALA A 109 -1.47 10.01 14.61
N GLY A 110 -1.26 9.00 15.44
CA GLY A 110 -2.36 8.18 15.96
C GLY A 110 -3.35 8.98 16.81
N ALA A 111 -2.87 9.96 17.58
CA ALA A 111 -3.74 10.83 18.37
C ALA A 111 -4.55 11.77 17.46
N LEU A 112 -3.94 12.30 16.38
CA LEU A 112 -4.65 13.06 15.36
C LEU A 112 -5.77 12.23 14.71
N TRP A 113 -5.53 10.94 14.43
CA TRP A 113 -6.57 10.04 13.93
C TRP A 113 -7.68 9.82 14.96
N VAL A 114 -7.34 9.59 16.23
CA VAL A 114 -8.34 9.40 17.29
C VAL A 114 -9.21 10.63 17.45
N THR A 115 -8.64 11.84 17.44
CA THR A 115 -9.42 13.08 17.53
C THR A 115 -10.21 13.39 16.27
N HIS A 116 -9.75 12.90 15.11
CA HIS A 116 -10.51 12.99 13.88
C HIS A 116 -11.81 12.17 13.95
N LEU A 117 -11.78 11.04 14.67
CA LEU A 117 -12.95 10.20 14.93
C LEU A 117 -13.82 10.69 16.11
N ASP A 118 -13.27 11.52 16.99
CA ASP A 118 -13.99 12.10 18.13
C ASP A 118 -13.59 13.59 18.30
N PRO A 119 -14.24 14.51 17.55
CA PRO A 119 -13.88 15.93 17.53
C PRO A 119 -14.02 16.62 18.89
N ALA A 120 -14.79 16.05 19.82
CA ALA A 120 -14.93 16.57 21.17
C ALA A 120 -13.64 16.42 22.02
N SER A 121 -12.73 15.54 21.61
CA SER A 121 -11.48 15.24 22.31
C SER A 121 -10.31 16.08 21.78
N ALA A 122 -9.44 16.55 22.69
CA ALA A 122 -8.25 17.30 22.29
C ALA A 122 -7.07 16.37 21.96
N THR A 123 -6.25 16.73 20.98
CA THR A 123 -5.14 15.87 20.48
C THR A 123 -4.10 15.53 21.55
N LEU A 124 -3.81 16.49 22.43
CA LEU A 124 -2.88 16.33 23.55
C LEU A 124 -3.55 15.84 24.84
N GLU A 125 -4.84 15.50 24.79
CA GLU A 125 -5.53 14.91 25.92
C GLU A 125 -4.96 13.54 26.25
N SER A 126 -4.88 13.20 27.55
CA SER A 126 -4.30 11.95 27.99
C SER A 126 -5.03 10.73 27.44
N ALA A 127 -6.35 10.82 27.24
CA ALA A 127 -7.15 9.73 26.69
C ALA A 127 -6.80 9.44 25.22
N ALA A 128 -6.76 10.47 24.38
CA ALA A 128 -6.40 10.35 22.97
C ALA A 128 -4.98 9.79 22.80
N LEU A 129 -4.01 10.31 23.57
CA LEU A 129 -2.63 9.83 23.53
C LEU A 129 -2.49 8.37 24.00
N GLN A 130 -3.24 7.94 25.02
CA GLN A 130 -3.24 6.55 25.49
C GLN A 130 -3.84 5.61 24.45
N THR A 131 -4.99 5.98 23.87
CA THR A 131 -5.63 5.21 22.79
C THR A 131 -4.70 5.09 21.59
N ALA A 132 -4.08 6.18 21.16
CA ALA A 132 -3.10 6.19 20.08
C ALA A 132 -1.89 5.31 20.38
N LEU A 133 -1.31 5.42 21.59
CA LEU A 133 -0.16 4.62 21.98
C LEU A 133 -0.47 3.12 21.94
N VAL A 134 -1.61 2.71 22.51
CA VAL A 134 -1.99 1.29 22.62
C VAL A 134 -2.42 0.71 21.29
N TYR A 135 -3.28 1.42 20.55
CA TYR A 135 -3.95 0.86 19.38
C TYR A 135 -3.31 1.23 18.04
N PHE A 136 -2.38 2.20 18.01
CA PHE A 136 -1.66 2.59 16.79
C PHE A 136 -0.15 2.42 16.94
N THR A 137 0.49 3.12 17.90
CA THR A 137 1.95 3.14 18.03
C THR A 137 2.55 1.78 18.37
N LEU A 138 2.04 1.08 19.39
CA LEU A 138 2.56 -0.22 19.78
C LEU A 138 2.43 -1.26 18.65
N PRO A 139 1.29 -1.37 17.92
CA PRO A 139 1.19 -2.22 16.73
C PRO A 139 2.20 -1.85 15.63
N VAL A 140 2.33 -0.57 15.28
CA VAL A 140 3.27 -0.11 14.23
C VAL A 140 4.71 -0.41 14.64
N MET A 141 5.16 0.12 15.77
CA MET A 141 6.55 0.02 16.22
C MET A 141 6.91 -1.43 16.58
N GLY A 142 5.98 -2.19 17.16
CA GLY A 142 6.14 -3.61 17.45
C GLY A 142 6.36 -4.43 16.18
N SER A 143 5.60 -4.15 15.11
CA SER A 143 5.75 -4.82 13.82
C SER A 143 7.06 -4.46 13.13
N VAL A 144 7.48 -3.18 13.17
CA VAL A 144 8.78 -2.77 12.62
C VAL A 144 9.93 -3.41 13.41
N LEU A 145 9.81 -3.51 14.73
CA LEU A 145 10.80 -4.16 15.57
C LEU A 145 10.88 -5.66 15.26
N LEU A 146 9.73 -6.32 15.08
CA LEU A 146 9.67 -7.72 14.64
C LEU A 146 10.34 -7.91 13.26
N ALA A 147 10.04 -7.05 12.29
CA ALA A 147 10.68 -7.08 10.97
C ALA A 147 12.20 -6.88 11.07
N SER A 148 12.64 -6.00 11.98
CA SER A 148 14.06 -5.79 12.24
C SER A 148 14.74 -7.02 12.82
N TYR A 149 14.15 -7.68 13.82
CA TYR A 149 14.70 -8.91 14.40
C TYR A 149 14.67 -10.08 13.42
N ALA A 150 13.59 -10.22 12.65
CA ALA A 150 13.49 -11.24 11.62
C ALA A 150 14.60 -11.08 10.56
N ARG A 151 14.86 -9.85 10.11
CA ARG A 151 15.95 -9.57 9.17
C ARG A 151 17.33 -9.92 9.76
N ILE A 152 17.58 -9.57 11.03
CA ILE A 152 18.83 -9.94 11.71
C ILE A 152 18.96 -11.46 11.77
N PHE A 153 17.91 -12.16 12.22
CA PHE A 153 17.90 -13.61 12.31
C PHE A 153 18.19 -14.30 10.97
N VAL A 154 17.58 -13.83 9.89
CA VAL A 154 17.85 -14.35 8.54
C VAL A 154 19.27 -13.99 8.07
N SER A 155 19.79 -12.81 8.41
CA SER A 155 21.17 -12.42 8.06
C SER A 155 22.20 -13.30 8.79
N ASP A 156 22.01 -13.55 10.08
CA ASP A 156 22.88 -14.42 10.88
C ASP A 156 22.92 -15.85 10.34
N ALA A 157 21.79 -16.35 9.82
CA ALA A 157 21.72 -17.66 9.17
C ALA A 157 22.57 -17.76 7.90
N PHE A 158 22.94 -16.63 7.30
CA PHE A 158 23.87 -16.53 6.17
C PHE A 158 25.26 -16.02 6.57
N GLU A 159 25.58 -15.93 7.86
CA GLU A 159 26.85 -15.37 8.38
C GLU A 159 27.07 -13.89 7.97
N VAL A 160 25.97 -13.14 7.83
CA VAL A 160 25.95 -11.72 7.44
C VAL A 160 25.61 -10.88 8.66
N GLU A 161 26.54 -10.03 9.09
CA GLU A 161 26.28 -9.10 10.19
C GLU A 161 25.19 -8.09 9.81
N SER A 162 24.24 -7.83 10.69
CA SER A 162 23.14 -6.91 10.41
C SER A 162 22.76 -6.11 11.64
N ASN A 163 22.34 -4.87 11.42
CA ASN A 163 21.86 -3.99 12.49
C ASN A 163 20.36 -3.78 12.42
N HIS A 164 19.82 -3.21 13.50
CA HIS A 164 18.43 -2.83 13.56
C HIS A 164 18.05 -1.84 12.45
N LEU A 165 16.85 -2.02 11.92
CA LEU A 165 16.23 -1.09 10.98
C LEU A 165 16.01 0.26 11.67
N ILE A 166 16.10 1.34 10.90
CA ILE A 166 15.70 2.67 11.33
C ILE A 166 14.30 2.94 10.79
N PRO A 167 13.30 3.10 11.66
CA PRO A 167 11.97 3.52 11.24
C PRO A 167 11.99 4.99 10.82
N LEU A 168 11.24 5.32 9.79
CA LEU A 168 11.04 6.67 9.28
C LEU A 168 9.55 6.99 9.30
N ALA A 169 9.17 8.04 10.02
CA ALA A 169 7.79 8.50 10.12
C ALA A 169 7.70 10.03 10.10
N PHE A 170 6.58 10.55 9.62
CA PHE A 170 6.22 11.96 9.74
C PHE A 170 5.09 12.14 10.77
N PRO A 171 5.17 13.17 11.64
CA PRO A 171 4.10 13.51 12.59
C PRO A 171 3.03 14.37 11.93
N VAL A 172 2.56 13.96 10.75
CA VAL A 172 1.52 14.66 10.00
C VAL A 172 0.43 13.65 9.68
N MET A 173 -0.81 14.07 9.86
CA MET A 173 -1.99 13.35 9.43
C MET A 173 -2.72 14.28 8.45
N SER A 174 -2.83 13.84 7.21
CA SER A 174 -3.55 14.55 6.15
C SER A 174 -4.29 13.54 5.27
N PRO A 175 -5.31 13.97 4.51
CA PRO A 175 -6.01 13.08 3.59
C PRO A 175 -5.08 12.37 2.61
N GLU A 176 -4.00 13.04 2.20
CA GLU A 176 -3.00 12.50 1.28
C GLU A 176 -2.01 11.53 1.96
N TRP A 177 -1.93 11.49 3.29
CA TRP A 177 -1.09 10.52 4.01
C TRP A 177 -1.46 10.37 5.50
N PRO A 178 -2.48 9.55 5.84
CA PRO A 178 -2.88 9.33 7.24
C PRO A 178 -1.99 8.32 7.99
N PHE A 179 -1.02 7.70 7.32
CA PHE A 179 -0.35 6.48 7.80
C PHE A 179 0.81 6.69 8.78
N SER A 180 1.34 7.92 8.90
CA SER A 180 2.54 8.31 9.68
C SER A 180 3.84 7.62 9.30
N LEU A 181 3.88 6.28 9.25
CA LEU A 181 5.03 5.47 8.85
C LEU A 181 5.26 5.58 7.35
N ILE A 182 6.51 5.78 6.95
CA ILE A 182 6.92 5.87 5.54
C ILE A 182 7.72 4.64 5.17
N SER A 183 8.66 4.23 6.04
CA SER A 183 9.62 3.18 5.73
C SER A 183 10.36 2.67 6.97
N ALA A 184 11.04 1.54 6.81
CA ALA A 184 12.01 1.01 7.76
C ALA A 184 13.26 0.53 6.99
N ILE A 185 14.36 1.29 7.07
CA ILE A 185 15.55 1.09 6.23
C ILE A 185 16.75 0.58 7.04
N GLY A 186 17.60 -0.21 6.39
CA GLY A 186 18.88 -0.64 6.95
C GLY A 186 19.88 0.52 7.05
N GLN A 187 20.73 0.49 8.09
CA GLN A 187 21.74 1.54 8.33
C GLN A 187 23.00 1.37 7.49
N MET A 188 23.31 0.13 7.13
CA MET A 188 24.53 -0.20 6.41
C MET A 188 24.38 0.12 4.95
N ARG A 189 25.44 0.71 4.36
CA ARG A 189 25.50 0.84 2.92
C ARG A 189 25.73 -0.55 2.29
N PRO A 190 24.95 -0.94 1.28
CA PRO A 190 24.97 -2.30 0.72
C PRO A 190 26.25 -2.62 -0.06
N ASP A 191 27.00 -1.61 -0.49
CA ASP A 191 28.27 -1.71 -1.22
C ASP A 191 29.48 -1.95 -0.31
N LEU A 192 29.36 -1.65 0.98
CA LEU A 192 30.42 -1.84 1.97
C LEU A 192 30.19 -3.08 2.84
N HIS A 193 29.13 -3.84 2.54
CA HIS A 193 28.71 -4.97 3.32
C HIS A 193 28.82 -6.27 2.51
N PRO A 194 29.82 -7.14 2.78
CA PRO A 194 29.99 -8.37 2.02
C PRO A 194 28.83 -9.33 2.27
N ILE A 195 28.12 -9.67 1.20
CA ILE A 195 27.04 -10.64 1.18
C ILE A 195 27.56 -11.91 0.51
N PRO A 196 27.38 -13.10 1.11
CA PRO A 196 28.06 -14.31 0.65
C PRO A 196 27.66 -14.73 -0.76
N ASN A 197 26.38 -14.57 -1.15
CA ASN A 197 25.88 -14.89 -2.48
C ASN A 197 24.53 -14.22 -2.76
N ARG A 198 24.07 -14.30 -4.02
CA ARG A 198 22.77 -13.75 -4.47
C ARG A 198 21.57 -14.31 -3.70
N ARG A 199 21.62 -15.58 -3.29
CA ARG A 199 20.58 -16.21 -2.47
C ARG A 199 20.41 -15.49 -1.12
N ALA A 200 21.52 -15.21 -0.42
CA ALA A 200 21.48 -14.52 0.85
C ALA A 200 20.92 -13.09 0.69
N LEU A 201 21.37 -12.36 -0.35
CA LEU A 201 20.84 -11.03 -0.67
C LEU A 201 19.31 -11.04 -0.79
N GLY A 202 18.78 -11.95 -1.63
CA GLY A 202 17.34 -12.01 -1.89
C GLY A 202 16.51 -12.33 -0.65
N PHE A 203 16.92 -13.29 0.18
CA PHE A 203 16.18 -13.61 1.41
C PHE A 203 16.27 -12.51 2.47
N ILE A 204 17.46 -11.93 2.68
CA ILE A 204 17.67 -10.87 3.68
C ILE A 204 16.83 -9.63 3.34
N GLU A 205 16.84 -9.22 2.07
CA GLU A 205 16.12 -8.01 1.63
C GLU A 205 14.59 -8.23 1.55
N LEU A 206 14.13 -9.45 1.24
CA LEU A 206 12.70 -9.79 1.23
C LEU A 206 12.09 -9.90 2.63
N THR A 207 12.89 -10.20 3.65
CA THR A 207 12.39 -10.49 5.00
C THR A 207 11.64 -9.32 5.62
N ALA A 208 12.21 -8.12 5.63
CA ALA A 208 11.58 -6.98 6.29
C ALA A 208 10.26 -6.54 5.60
N PRO A 209 10.21 -6.35 4.26
CA PRO A 209 8.97 -6.06 3.56
C PRO A 209 7.89 -7.13 3.75
N ALA A 210 8.26 -8.41 3.73
CA ALA A 210 7.31 -9.51 3.91
C ALA A 210 6.70 -9.53 5.33
N VAL A 211 7.52 -9.31 6.37
CA VAL A 211 7.03 -9.23 7.75
C VAL A 211 6.11 -8.03 7.95
N LEU A 212 6.49 -6.85 7.44
CA LEU A 212 5.63 -5.65 7.50
C LEU A 212 4.29 -5.89 6.78
N PHE A 213 4.32 -6.50 5.60
CA PHE A 213 3.12 -6.82 4.84
C PHE A 213 2.20 -7.79 5.59
N VAL A 214 2.73 -8.90 6.08
CA VAL A 214 1.94 -9.91 6.81
C VAL A 214 1.38 -9.36 8.11
N CYS A 215 2.20 -8.69 8.93
CA CYS A 215 1.73 -8.02 10.14
C CYS A 215 0.67 -6.96 9.83
N GLY A 216 0.89 -6.19 8.77
CA GLY A 216 -0.04 -5.18 8.27
C GLY A 216 -1.41 -5.78 7.96
N SER A 217 -1.46 -6.78 7.07
CA SER A 217 -2.71 -7.46 6.70
C SER A 217 -3.45 -8.05 7.91
N LEU A 218 -2.73 -8.67 8.85
CA LEU A 218 -3.33 -9.22 10.08
C LEU A 218 -3.93 -8.12 10.96
N LEU A 219 -3.20 -7.03 11.17
CA LEU A 219 -3.66 -5.89 11.97
C LEU A 219 -4.84 -5.17 11.30
N THR A 220 -4.88 -5.07 9.96
CA THR A 220 -6.01 -4.49 9.25
C THR A 220 -7.29 -5.30 9.48
N ILE A 221 -7.21 -6.64 9.37
CA ILE A 221 -8.36 -7.52 9.62
C ILE A 221 -8.84 -7.41 11.08
N LEU A 222 -7.91 -7.40 12.04
CA LEU A 222 -8.24 -7.21 13.46
C LEU A 222 -8.89 -5.85 13.70
N GLY A 223 -8.34 -4.79 13.11
CA GLY A 223 -8.87 -3.43 13.21
C GLY A 223 -10.28 -3.31 12.65
N LEU A 224 -10.54 -3.86 11.46
CA LEU A 224 -11.88 -3.93 10.87
C LEU A 224 -12.88 -4.67 11.78
N GLY A 225 -12.44 -5.72 12.47
CA GLY A 225 -13.23 -6.43 13.47
C GLY A 225 -13.57 -5.59 14.71
N MET A 226 -12.70 -4.62 15.05
CA MET A 226 -12.88 -3.69 16.17
C MET A 226 -13.65 -2.42 15.79
N THR A 227 -13.72 -2.07 14.50
CA THR A 227 -14.44 -0.90 14.02
C THR A 227 -15.96 -1.04 14.24
N SER A 228 -16.57 0.02 14.77
CA SER A 228 -18.03 0.13 14.94
C SER A 228 -18.76 0.09 13.59
N ASN A 229 -20.00 -0.37 13.55
CA ASN A 229 -20.85 -0.27 12.36
C ASN A 229 -21.54 1.10 12.26
N GLN A 230 -21.53 1.88 13.33
CA GLN A 230 -22.11 3.22 13.34
C GLN A 230 -21.00 4.25 13.07
N PRO A 231 -21.27 5.23 12.19
CA PRO A 231 -20.32 6.29 11.91
C PRO A 231 -20.14 7.18 13.15
N PRO A 232 -18.94 7.76 13.33
CA PRO A 232 -18.75 8.81 14.34
C PRO A 232 -19.44 10.11 13.91
N LEU A 233 -19.62 11.01 14.87
CA LEU A 233 -20.18 12.34 14.63
C LEU A 233 -19.09 13.27 14.09
N TYR A 234 -18.99 13.37 12.78
CA TYR A 234 -18.02 14.25 12.13
C TYR A 234 -18.46 15.72 12.17
N GLU A 235 -17.50 16.62 12.42
CA GLU A 235 -17.68 18.07 12.28
C GLU A 235 -16.99 18.63 11.01
N ALA A 236 -16.22 17.78 10.32
CA ALA A 236 -15.47 18.09 9.11
C ALA A 236 -15.39 16.85 8.21
N ALA A 237 -14.98 17.02 6.97
CA ALA A 237 -14.88 15.94 6.01
C ALA A 237 -13.97 14.80 6.51
N PRO A 238 -14.43 13.54 6.47
CA PRO A 238 -13.65 12.42 6.94
C PRO A 238 -12.64 11.96 5.90
N ILE A 239 -11.57 11.35 6.40
CA ILE A 239 -10.54 10.73 5.56
C ILE A 239 -10.92 9.27 5.38
N VAL A 240 -11.23 8.90 4.15
CA VAL A 240 -11.50 7.52 3.77
C VAL A 240 -10.18 6.87 3.37
N VAL A 241 -10.00 5.60 3.77
CA VAL A 241 -8.77 4.85 3.51
C VAL A 241 -9.13 3.57 2.74
N ASP A 242 -8.43 3.27 1.66
CA ASP A 242 -8.60 2.02 0.94
C ASP A 242 -7.60 0.94 1.42
N THR A 243 -7.91 -0.32 1.14
CA THR A 243 -7.04 -1.44 1.47
C THR A 243 -6.61 -2.22 0.24
N ASN A 244 -5.55 -3.01 0.42
CA ASN A 244 -5.10 -3.90 -0.65
C ASN A 244 -6.09 -5.03 -0.93
N SER A 245 -5.97 -5.62 -2.11
CA SER A 245 -6.84 -6.70 -2.58
C SER A 245 -6.90 -7.90 -1.63
N LEU A 246 -5.78 -8.25 -0.98
CA LEU A 246 -5.74 -9.34 -0.01
C LEU A 246 -6.66 -9.06 1.19
N VAL A 247 -6.59 -7.86 1.75
CA VAL A 247 -7.44 -7.46 2.88
C VAL A 247 -8.90 -7.39 2.44
N ASN A 248 -9.22 -6.87 1.25
CA ASN A 248 -10.59 -6.84 0.75
C ASN A 248 -11.19 -8.25 0.60
N ILE A 249 -10.42 -9.21 0.07
CA ILE A 249 -10.86 -10.62 -0.07
C ILE A 249 -11.02 -11.26 1.31
N LEU A 250 -10.04 -11.11 2.20
CA LEU A 250 -10.13 -11.73 3.53
C LEU A 250 -11.21 -11.08 4.41
N GLY A 251 -11.37 -9.76 4.31
CA GLY A 251 -12.37 -8.98 5.02
C GLY A 251 -13.77 -9.42 4.63
N SER A 252 -14.06 -9.52 3.32
CA SER A 252 -15.37 -9.99 2.82
C SER A 252 -15.67 -11.45 3.18
N LEU A 253 -14.65 -12.31 3.32
CA LEU A 253 -14.83 -13.70 3.74
C LEU A 253 -15.02 -13.86 5.26
N LEU A 254 -14.35 -13.04 6.07
CA LEU A 254 -14.30 -13.16 7.52
C LEU A 254 -15.35 -12.30 8.24
N GLN A 255 -15.83 -11.22 7.62
CA GLN A 255 -16.72 -10.25 8.23
C GLN A 255 -18.06 -10.19 7.49
N SER A 256 -19.15 -10.07 8.24
CA SER A 256 -20.51 -10.02 7.72
C SER A 256 -20.99 -8.64 7.30
N THR A 257 -20.25 -7.59 7.70
CA THR A 257 -20.57 -6.18 7.46
C THR A 257 -19.75 -5.64 6.32
N ASP A 258 -20.26 -4.63 5.62
CA ASP A 258 -19.56 -3.99 4.52
C ASP A 258 -18.20 -3.46 4.97
N VAL A 259 -17.13 -3.93 4.31
CA VAL A 259 -15.75 -3.52 4.59
C VAL A 259 -15.58 -2.05 4.20
N SER A 260 -16.18 -1.63 3.08
CA SER A 260 -16.06 -0.27 2.55
C SER A 260 -16.58 0.77 3.54
N LEU A 261 -17.71 0.48 4.19
CA LEU A 261 -18.29 1.29 5.27
C LEU A 261 -17.28 1.50 6.41
N LYS A 262 -16.72 0.41 6.96
CA LYS A 262 -15.82 0.47 8.11
C LYS A 262 -14.49 1.15 7.81
N LEU A 263 -14.09 1.21 6.55
CA LEU A 263 -12.86 1.86 6.13
C LEU A 263 -12.91 3.39 6.25
N GLN A 264 -14.11 3.97 6.24
CA GLN A 264 -14.32 5.41 6.37
C GLN A 264 -14.03 5.92 7.79
N TRP A 265 -14.09 5.06 8.82
CA TRP A 265 -13.77 5.39 10.23
C TRP A 265 -13.00 4.28 10.94
N ILE A 266 -12.04 3.67 10.23
CA ILE A 266 -11.36 2.47 10.71
C ILE A 266 -10.71 2.68 12.09
N HIS A 267 -10.83 1.66 12.95
CA HIS A 267 -10.16 1.64 14.24
C HIS A 267 -8.64 1.88 14.08
N PRO A 268 -7.95 2.58 15.01
CA PRO A 268 -6.52 2.89 14.87
C PRO A 268 -5.63 1.67 14.57
N THR A 269 -5.95 0.51 15.13
CA THR A 269 -5.22 -0.74 14.84
C THR A 269 -5.32 -1.18 13.38
N GLY A 270 -6.47 -0.92 12.75
CA GLY A 270 -6.66 -1.19 11.35
C GLY A 270 -5.85 -0.23 10.48
N LEU A 271 -5.86 1.06 10.81
CA LEU A 271 -5.02 2.07 10.14
C LEU A 271 -3.54 1.73 10.25
N ALA A 272 -3.07 1.29 11.43
CA ALA A 272 -1.72 0.80 11.63
C ALA A 272 -1.38 -0.38 10.70
N GLY A 273 -2.33 -1.30 10.52
CA GLY A 273 -2.21 -2.41 9.59
C GLY A 273 -2.06 -1.96 8.14
N ILE A 274 -2.89 -1.02 7.69
CA ILE A 274 -2.83 -0.45 6.34
C ILE A 274 -1.48 0.22 6.11
N ALA A 275 -1.04 1.07 7.05
CA ALA A 275 0.27 1.74 7.01
C ALA A 275 1.44 0.76 6.84
N LEU A 276 1.46 -0.32 7.63
CA LEU A 276 2.50 -1.36 7.56
C LEU A 276 2.47 -2.12 6.23
N SER A 277 1.28 -2.47 5.75
CA SER A 277 1.12 -3.19 4.49
C SER A 277 1.57 -2.34 3.29
N LEU A 278 1.24 -1.05 3.31
CA LEU A 278 1.62 -0.09 2.28
C LEU A 278 3.13 0.17 2.29
N ALA A 279 3.73 0.37 3.48
CA ALA A 279 5.18 0.52 3.61
C ALA A 279 5.94 -0.73 3.18
N GLY A 280 5.46 -1.93 3.55
CA GLY A 280 6.03 -3.21 3.12
C GLY A 280 5.94 -3.39 1.61
N TRP A 281 4.80 -3.08 1.00
CA TRP A 281 4.62 -3.12 -0.44
C TRP A 281 5.53 -2.14 -1.18
N ALA A 282 5.60 -0.88 -0.73
CA ALA A 282 6.42 0.16 -1.35
C ALA A 282 7.92 -0.19 -1.34
N LEU A 283 8.41 -0.85 -0.29
CA LEU A 283 9.80 -1.31 -0.19
C LEU A 283 10.17 -2.39 -1.22
N LEU A 284 9.20 -3.13 -1.77
CA LEU A 284 9.42 -4.14 -2.81
C LEU A 284 9.44 -3.57 -4.22
N LEU A 285 9.10 -2.30 -4.40
CA LEU A 285 9.22 -1.66 -5.70
C LEU A 285 10.70 -1.63 -6.15
N PRO A 286 10.97 -1.82 -7.45
CA PRO A 286 12.34 -1.82 -8.00
C PRO A 286 12.89 -0.39 -8.11
N VAL A 287 12.94 0.31 -6.98
CA VAL A 287 13.47 1.67 -6.83
C VAL A 287 14.92 1.56 -6.34
N PRO A 288 15.90 2.15 -7.02
CA PRO A 288 17.29 2.05 -6.59
C PRO A 288 17.50 2.44 -5.12
N GLY A 289 18.14 1.55 -4.37
CA GLY A 289 18.37 1.68 -2.92
C GLY A 289 17.27 1.07 -2.03
N PHE A 290 16.10 0.72 -2.57
CA PHE A 290 15.09 -0.04 -1.84
C PHE A 290 15.43 -1.53 -1.84
N PRO A 291 14.86 -2.32 -0.91
CA PRO A 291 14.99 -3.77 -0.92
C PRO A 291 14.54 -4.40 -2.26
N GLY A 292 13.48 -3.89 -2.90
CA GLY A 292 12.97 -4.39 -4.18
C GLY A 292 14.00 -4.38 -5.32
N ASP A 293 14.77 -3.29 -5.44
CA ASP A 293 15.86 -3.20 -6.43
C ASP A 293 17.01 -4.17 -6.12
N ARG A 294 17.32 -4.38 -4.84
CA ARG A 294 18.31 -5.39 -4.41
C ARG A 294 17.83 -6.83 -4.65
N ILE A 295 16.54 -7.09 -4.50
CA ILE A 295 15.93 -8.37 -4.88
C ILE A 295 16.03 -8.57 -6.39
N LEU A 296 15.80 -7.53 -7.18
CA LEU A 296 16.00 -7.57 -8.63
C LEU A 296 17.46 -7.90 -8.99
N HIS A 297 18.43 -7.27 -8.31
CA HIS A 297 19.85 -7.62 -8.41
C HIS A 297 20.12 -9.09 -8.06
N ALA A 298 19.53 -9.61 -6.99
CA ALA A 298 19.66 -11.02 -6.64
C ALA A 298 19.11 -11.95 -7.73
N LEU A 299 17.99 -11.60 -8.36
CA LEU A 299 17.30 -12.43 -9.36
C LEU A 299 17.96 -12.39 -10.74
N ILE A 300 18.38 -11.22 -11.22
CA ILE A 300 18.93 -11.02 -12.57
C ILE A 300 20.45 -11.19 -12.56
N GLY A 301 21.15 -10.46 -11.70
CA GLY A 301 22.61 -10.54 -11.55
C GLY A 301 23.32 -9.29 -12.04
N PRO A 302 24.57 -9.07 -11.62
CA PRO A 302 25.31 -7.87 -11.97
C PRO A 302 25.61 -7.79 -13.47
N GLU A 303 26.03 -8.88 -14.11
CA GLU A 303 26.38 -8.89 -15.54
C GLU A 303 25.17 -8.53 -16.41
N ASP A 304 24.06 -9.25 -16.24
CA ASP A 304 22.83 -9.01 -16.98
C ASP A 304 22.21 -7.64 -16.68
N MET A 305 22.36 -7.11 -15.46
CA MET A 305 21.91 -5.76 -15.12
C MET A 305 22.83 -4.66 -15.66
N GLN A 306 24.09 -4.98 -15.98
CA GLN A 306 25.05 -4.05 -16.57
C GLN A 306 25.11 -4.13 -18.10
N GLU A 307 24.51 -5.17 -18.69
CA GLU A 307 24.37 -5.26 -20.13
C GLU A 307 23.57 -4.06 -20.67
N GLY A 308 24.15 -3.35 -21.65
CA GLY A 308 23.60 -2.07 -22.12
C GLY A 308 22.16 -2.17 -22.66
N SER A 309 21.77 -3.32 -23.23
CA SER A 309 20.39 -3.56 -23.67
C SER A 309 19.42 -3.65 -22.49
N ASN A 310 19.76 -4.41 -21.45
CA ASN A 310 18.94 -4.59 -20.26
C ASN A 310 18.88 -3.32 -19.42
N GLN A 311 19.99 -2.57 -19.29
CA GLN A 311 19.99 -1.26 -18.65
C GLN A 311 19.02 -0.30 -19.34
N THR A 312 19.05 -0.27 -20.68
CA THR A 312 18.13 0.56 -21.48
C THR A 312 16.68 0.09 -21.31
N SER A 313 16.44 -1.22 -21.27
CA SER A 313 15.10 -1.78 -21.06
C SER A 313 14.53 -1.42 -19.68
N ILE A 314 15.30 -1.63 -18.60
CA ILE A 314 14.90 -1.27 -17.23
C ILE A 314 14.64 0.24 -17.17
N PHE A 315 15.50 1.05 -17.78
CA PHE A 315 15.34 2.49 -17.86
C PHE A 315 14.02 2.90 -18.55
N ILE A 316 13.74 2.36 -19.73
CA ILE A 316 12.50 2.66 -20.48
C ILE A 316 11.29 2.19 -19.67
N SER A 317 11.37 1.03 -19.02
CA SER A 317 10.31 0.50 -18.18
C SER A 317 10.02 1.40 -16.96
N THR A 318 11.04 1.82 -16.22
CA THR A 318 10.91 2.75 -15.09
C THR A 318 10.30 4.08 -15.55
N LEU A 319 10.73 4.62 -16.71
CA LEU A 319 10.18 5.85 -17.26
C LEU A 319 8.70 5.67 -17.66
N GLY A 320 8.36 4.58 -18.34
CA GLY A 320 6.99 4.27 -18.74
C GLY A 320 6.07 4.12 -17.53
N PHE A 321 6.50 3.41 -16.49
CA PHE A 321 5.72 3.26 -15.26
C PHE A 321 5.56 4.59 -14.51
N SER A 322 6.63 5.40 -14.44
CA SER A 322 6.56 6.74 -13.85
C SER A 322 5.55 7.60 -14.60
N LEU A 323 5.59 7.62 -15.94
CA LEU A 323 4.65 8.35 -16.77
C LEU A 323 3.20 7.89 -16.55
N LEU A 324 2.97 6.58 -16.43
CA LEU A 324 1.65 6.04 -16.13
C LEU A 324 1.14 6.55 -14.78
N ILE A 325 1.97 6.57 -13.73
CA ILE A 325 1.60 7.14 -12.43
C ILE A 325 1.22 8.62 -12.59
N PHE A 326 2.07 9.42 -13.24
CA PHE A 326 1.83 10.86 -13.43
C PHE A 326 0.53 11.19 -14.20
N ILE A 327 0.06 10.29 -15.06
CA ILE A 327 -1.18 10.48 -15.83
C ILE A 327 -2.39 9.92 -15.08
N SER A 328 -2.20 8.93 -14.20
CA SER A 328 -3.29 8.14 -13.63
C SER A 328 -3.72 8.59 -12.23
N THR A 329 -2.93 9.40 -11.52
CA THR A 329 -3.26 9.82 -10.15
C THR A 329 -2.69 11.19 -9.82
N GLU A 330 -3.40 11.91 -8.95
CA GLU A 330 -2.95 13.15 -8.32
C GLU A 330 -2.37 12.90 -6.92
N TYR A 331 -2.36 11.65 -6.45
CA TYR A 331 -1.87 11.27 -5.13
C TYR A 331 -0.36 11.51 -5.00
N TRP A 332 -0.02 12.62 -4.36
CA TRP A 332 1.34 13.13 -4.19
C TRP A 332 2.38 12.07 -3.76
N PRO A 333 2.12 11.17 -2.80
CA PRO A 333 3.11 10.18 -2.38
C PRO A 333 3.56 9.25 -3.53
N TRP A 334 2.67 8.89 -4.44
CA TRP A 334 3.02 8.11 -5.63
C TRP A 334 3.83 8.92 -6.63
N LEU A 335 3.48 10.20 -6.83
CA LEU A 335 4.24 11.11 -7.66
C LEU A 335 5.67 11.30 -7.12
N LEU A 336 5.82 11.44 -5.80
CA LEU A 336 7.13 11.53 -5.14
C LEU A 336 7.93 10.23 -5.31
N LEU A 337 7.30 9.07 -5.11
CA LEU A 337 7.97 7.78 -5.27
C LEU A 337 8.44 7.58 -6.71
N ALA A 338 7.59 7.89 -7.70
CA ALA A 338 7.94 7.87 -9.11
C ALA A 338 9.09 8.84 -9.43
N ALA A 339 9.05 10.06 -8.88
CA ALA A 339 10.11 11.04 -9.05
C ALA A 339 11.45 10.58 -8.45
N ILE A 340 11.45 9.98 -7.26
CA ILE A 340 12.65 9.40 -6.63
C ILE A 340 13.17 8.21 -7.45
N ALA A 341 12.28 7.33 -7.91
CA ALA A 341 12.62 6.17 -8.72
C ALA A 341 13.30 6.59 -10.02
N ALA A 342 12.70 7.56 -10.73
CA ALA A 342 13.31 8.20 -11.87
C ALA A 342 14.66 8.81 -11.46
N TRP A 343 14.68 9.80 -10.57
CA TRP A 343 15.88 10.55 -10.21
C TRP A 343 17.07 9.65 -9.89
N ARG A 344 16.88 8.62 -9.07
CA ARG A 344 17.95 7.69 -8.69
C ARG A 344 18.43 6.82 -9.86
N ARG A 345 17.57 6.54 -10.84
CA ARG A 345 17.94 5.76 -12.03
C ARG A 345 18.59 6.64 -13.11
N PHE A 346 18.21 7.92 -13.21
CA PHE A 346 18.77 8.91 -14.15
C PHE A 346 20.02 9.62 -13.63
N SER A 347 20.30 9.55 -12.33
CA SER A 347 21.46 10.20 -11.72
C SER A 347 22.78 9.57 -12.19
N PRO A 348 23.80 10.37 -12.58
CA PRO A 348 25.13 9.87 -12.91
C PRO A 348 25.88 9.29 -11.70
N GLU A 349 25.47 9.66 -10.48
CA GLU A 349 25.84 8.94 -9.26
C GLU A 349 24.94 7.71 -9.14
N GLN A 350 25.32 6.62 -9.82
CA GLN A 350 24.66 5.33 -9.64
C GLN A 350 24.82 4.90 -8.19
N MET A 351 23.70 4.50 -7.56
CA MET A 351 23.76 3.83 -6.26
C MET A 351 24.65 2.59 -6.43
N PRO A 352 25.67 2.42 -5.58
CA PRO A 352 26.62 1.34 -5.75
C PRO A 352 25.93 -0.01 -5.58
N SER A 353 26.30 -0.97 -6.44
CA SER A 353 25.74 -2.32 -6.45
C SER A 353 26.00 -3.02 -5.12
N PRO A 354 25.12 -3.95 -4.69
CA PRO A 354 25.39 -4.75 -3.50
C PRO A 354 26.70 -5.52 -3.66
N TYR A 355 27.50 -5.58 -2.60
CA TYR A 355 28.80 -6.26 -2.64
C TYR A 355 28.62 -7.76 -2.36
N ILE A 356 28.56 -8.55 -3.44
CA ILE A 356 28.40 -10.00 -3.37
C ILE A 356 29.76 -10.68 -3.51
N VAL A 357 30.03 -11.65 -2.65
CA VAL A 357 31.33 -12.32 -2.54
C VAL A 357 31.47 -13.50 -3.51
N ASP A 358 30.39 -14.24 -3.73
CA ASP A 358 30.35 -15.42 -4.62
C ASP A 358 29.29 -15.20 -5.69
N GLU A 359 29.64 -14.46 -6.74
CA GLU A 359 28.76 -14.27 -7.91
C GLU A 359 28.74 -15.51 -8.80
N TYR A 360 29.85 -16.25 -8.88
CA TYR A 360 29.94 -17.52 -9.60
C TYR A 360 28.86 -18.55 -9.18
N ALA A 361 28.49 -18.60 -7.90
CA ALA A 361 27.44 -19.50 -7.43
C ALA A 361 26.07 -19.23 -8.08
N GLY A 362 25.83 -18.03 -8.61
CA GLY A 362 24.56 -17.62 -9.18
C GLY A 362 23.39 -17.77 -8.21
N LEU A 363 22.20 -18.06 -8.76
CA LEU A 363 21.00 -18.35 -7.99
C LEU A 363 20.32 -19.62 -8.52
N ASP A 364 20.25 -20.66 -7.68
CA ASP A 364 19.55 -21.90 -8.03
C ASP A 364 18.07 -21.64 -8.37
N GLU A 365 17.49 -22.47 -9.26
CA GLU A 365 16.10 -22.29 -9.74
C GLU A 365 15.05 -22.24 -8.62
N VAL A 366 15.22 -23.07 -7.58
CA VAL A 366 14.25 -23.16 -6.47
C VAL A 366 14.21 -21.87 -5.63
N PRO A 367 15.33 -21.38 -5.04
CA PRO A 367 15.32 -20.12 -4.30
C PRO A 367 14.97 -18.93 -5.21
N MET A 368 15.41 -18.92 -6.48
CA MET A 368 14.99 -17.90 -7.45
C MET A 368 13.47 -17.84 -7.56
N ARG A 369 12.80 -18.98 -7.78
CA ARG A 369 11.34 -19.05 -7.88
C ARG A 369 10.66 -18.66 -6.58
N GLN A 370 11.20 -19.02 -5.41
CA GLN A 370 10.64 -18.64 -4.11
C GLN A 370 10.67 -17.13 -3.89
N ILE A 371 11.83 -16.50 -4.11
CA ILE A 371 12.00 -15.06 -3.96
C ILE A 371 11.10 -14.31 -4.96
N ALA A 372 11.15 -14.71 -6.24
CA ALA A 372 10.35 -14.08 -7.30
C ALA A 372 8.84 -14.23 -7.04
N SER A 373 8.37 -15.43 -6.70
CA SER A 373 6.94 -15.66 -6.44
C SER A 373 6.44 -14.92 -5.22
N LEU A 374 7.18 -14.93 -4.10
CA LEU A 374 6.74 -14.21 -2.89
C LEU A 374 6.70 -12.69 -3.14
N THR A 375 7.72 -12.15 -3.82
CA THR A 375 7.76 -10.73 -4.20
C THR A 375 6.59 -10.37 -5.09
N LEU A 376 6.31 -11.18 -6.13
CA LEU A 376 5.20 -10.95 -7.04
C LEU A 376 3.85 -11.06 -6.33
N VAL A 377 3.66 -12.05 -5.46
CA VAL A 377 2.43 -12.23 -4.69
C VAL A 377 2.16 -11.02 -3.81
N ILE A 378 3.16 -10.50 -3.10
CA ILE A 378 3.01 -9.29 -2.29
C ILE A 378 2.73 -8.08 -3.18
N LEU A 379 3.43 -7.92 -4.31
CA LEU A 379 3.20 -6.78 -5.20
C LEU A 379 1.80 -6.77 -5.83
N LEU A 380 1.28 -7.94 -6.22
CA LEU A 380 -0.04 -8.08 -6.83
C LEU A 380 -1.16 -7.98 -5.80
N LEU A 381 -1.11 -8.78 -4.73
CA LEU A 381 -2.18 -8.84 -3.74
C LEU A 381 -2.12 -7.68 -2.74
N GLY A 382 -0.95 -7.08 -2.57
CA GLY A 382 -0.69 -5.94 -1.70
C GLY A 382 -0.83 -4.59 -2.36
N TYR A 383 -1.22 -4.54 -3.64
CA TYR A 383 -1.42 -3.27 -4.35
C TYR A 383 -2.44 -2.38 -3.62
N PRO A 384 -2.06 -1.16 -3.20
CA PRO A 384 -2.89 -0.30 -2.36
C PRO A 384 -3.88 0.59 -3.13
N GLY A 385 -3.97 0.45 -4.46
CA GLY A 385 -4.78 1.36 -5.29
C GLY A 385 -4.03 2.61 -5.74
N LEU A 386 -4.67 3.40 -6.62
CA LEU A 386 -4.13 4.68 -7.09
C LEU A 386 -4.31 5.78 -6.05
N GLU A 387 -5.37 5.71 -5.24
CA GLU A 387 -5.70 6.66 -4.19
C GLU A 387 -5.99 5.87 -2.89
N PRO A 388 -4.94 5.50 -2.13
CA PRO A 388 -5.10 4.73 -0.89
C PRO A 388 -5.81 5.49 0.22
N SER A 389 -5.93 6.81 0.09
CA SER A 389 -6.66 7.66 1.01
C SER A 389 -7.11 8.93 0.31
N TYR A 390 -8.28 9.44 0.69
CA TYR A 390 -8.84 10.69 0.16
C TYR A 390 -9.79 11.33 1.18
N GLU A 391 -10.08 12.61 0.99
CA GLU A 391 -11.09 13.34 1.77
C GLU A 391 -12.45 13.19 1.08
N MET A 392 -13.47 12.79 1.83
CA MET A 392 -14.82 12.66 1.27
C MET A 392 -15.53 14.01 1.34
N GLU A 393 -15.64 14.69 0.20
CA GLU A 393 -16.23 16.03 0.11
C GLU A 393 -17.74 16.03 0.42
N ASP A 394 -18.48 15.04 -0.10
CA ASP A 394 -19.94 14.94 0.03
C ASP A 394 -20.39 14.25 1.34
N TRP A 395 -19.56 14.33 2.39
CA TRP A 395 -19.74 13.55 3.62
C TRP A 395 -20.98 13.94 4.45
N ASN A 396 -21.42 15.18 4.31
CA ASN A 396 -22.61 15.75 4.92
C ASN A 396 -23.71 16.07 3.91
N ASP A 397 -23.59 15.54 2.68
CA ASP A 397 -24.66 15.64 1.70
C ASP A 397 -25.88 14.84 2.16
N GLY A 398 -27.06 15.28 1.73
CA GLY A 398 -28.35 14.74 2.16
C GLY A 398 -28.64 13.33 1.63
N LEU A 399 -29.82 13.16 1.03
CA LEU A 399 -30.28 11.85 0.60
C LEU A 399 -29.89 11.57 -0.86
N SER A 400 -29.39 10.36 -1.15
CA SER A 400 -29.13 9.91 -2.51
C SER A 400 -30.42 9.53 -3.20
N THR A 401 -30.61 10.02 -4.43
CA THR A 401 -31.76 9.68 -5.29
C THR A 401 -31.37 8.80 -6.47
N GLU A 402 -30.13 8.29 -6.52
CA GLU A 402 -29.63 7.53 -7.67
C GLU A 402 -30.35 6.20 -7.88
N SER A 403 -30.79 5.57 -6.78
CA SER A 403 -31.54 4.31 -6.80
C SER A 403 -33.02 4.50 -7.17
N TRP A 404 -33.52 5.74 -7.19
CA TRP A 404 -34.93 6.01 -7.44
C TRP A 404 -35.25 5.88 -8.93
N PRO A 405 -36.43 5.34 -9.30
CA PRO A 405 -36.80 5.21 -10.70
C PRO A 405 -37.16 6.57 -11.29
N SER A 406 -36.63 6.89 -12.47
CA SER A 406 -37.02 8.09 -13.22
C SER A 406 -38.32 7.90 -14.02
N PHE A 407 -38.65 6.65 -14.35
CA PHE A 407 -39.84 6.28 -15.12
C PHE A 407 -40.52 5.04 -14.54
N MET A 408 -41.85 5.06 -14.50
CA MET A 408 -42.67 3.93 -14.08
C MET A 408 -43.91 3.80 -14.97
N SER A 409 -44.37 2.57 -15.19
CA SER A 409 -45.66 2.31 -15.85
C SER A 409 -46.75 2.01 -14.83
N PHE A 410 -47.99 2.45 -15.08
CA PHE A 410 -49.13 2.15 -14.21
C PHE A 410 -50.33 1.59 -14.99
N GLU A 411 -51.18 0.84 -14.29
CA GLU A 411 -52.41 0.24 -14.82
C GLU A 411 -53.58 0.56 -13.89
N ASP A 412 -54.80 0.65 -14.41
CA ASP A 412 -56.05 0.79 -13.64
C ASP A 412 -56.09 1.93 -12.59
N GLY A 413 -55.33 3.00 -12.82
CA GLY A 413 -55.29 4.15 -11.90
C GLY A 413 -54.65 3.86 -10.55
N GLN A 414 -53.81 2.83 -10.46
CA GLN A 414 -53.02 2.47 -9.28
C GLN A 414 -51.54 2.39 -9.64
N ALA A 415 -50.68 2.94 -8.78
CA ALA A 415 -49.24 2.79 -8.90
C ALA A 415 -48.60 2.70 -7.52
N GLU A 416 -47.50 1.96 -7.40
CA GLU A 416 -46.75 1.81 -6.16
C GLU A 416 -45.26 1.96 -6.46
N VAL A 417 -44.57 2.77 -5.65
CA VAL A 417 -43.13 2.98 -5.74
C VAL A 417 -42.51 2.87 -4.36
N GLU A 418 -41.44 2.09 -4.27
CA GLU A 418 -40.59 2.04 -3.07
C GLU A 418 -39.40 2.97 -3.27
N LEU A 419 -39.25 3.94 -2.37
CA LEU A 419 -38.15 4.89 -2.36
C LEU A 419 -37.14 4.44 -1.29
N THR A 420 -35.98 3.94 -1.71
CA THR A 420 -34.91 3.59 -0.79
C THR A 420 -34.26 4.87 -0.25
N LEU A 421 -34.15 4.98 1.06
CA LEU A 421 -33.53 6.10 1.75
C LEU A 421 -32.09 5.73 2.12
N GLU A 422 -31.14 6.26 1.37
CA GLU A 422 -29.71 6.09 1.59
C GLU A 422 -29.04 7.46 1.61
N PRO A 423 -28.16 7.75 2.58
CA PRO A 423 -27.44 9.01 2.61
C PRO A 423 -26.41 9.04 1.48
N VAL A 424 -26.13 10.22 0.92
CA VAL A 424 -24.99 10.43 0.00
C VAL A 424 -23.69 10.27 0.79
N GLY A 425 -23.62 10.92 1.95
CA GLY A 425 -22.46 10.91 2.83
C GLY A 425 -22.55 9.90 3.97
N VAL A 426 -21.76 10.17 5.01
CA VAL A 426 -21.58 9.30 6.18
C VAL A 426 -22.36 9.78 7.40
N MET A 427 -22.74 11.06 7.42
CA MET A 427 -23.56 11.60 8.49
C MET A 427 -24.97 11.01 8.47
N PRO A 428 -25.58 10.74 9.65
CA PRO A 428 -26.97 10.37 9.72
C PRO A 428 -27.84 11.49 9.16
N VAL A 429 -28.75 11.14 8.26
CA VAL A 429 -29.63 12.10 7.58
C VAL A 429 -31.05 11.98 8.14
N SER A 430 -31.58 13.13 8.55
CA SER A 430 -32.98 13.27 8.97
C SER A 430 -33.61 14.43 8.20
N GLY A 431 -34.88 14.28 7.84
CA GLY A 431 -35.55 15.26 7.00
C GLY A 431 -36.99 14.90 6.68
N TRP A 432 -37.50 15.55 5.64
CA TRP A 432 -38.88 15.45 5.23
C TRP A 432 -38.98 15.20 3.73
N LEU A 433 -39.91 14.34 3.35
CA LEU A 433 -40.33 14.16 1.97
C LEU A 433 -41.71 14.78 1.81
N GLN A 434 -41.83 15.70 0.85
CA GLN A 434 -43.11 16.25 0.44
C GLN A 434 -43.40 15.84 -0.99
N MET A 435 -44.57 15.24 -1.21
CA MET A 435 -44.92 14.64 -2.49
C MET A 435 -46.08 15.41 -3.12
N ARG A 436 -45.98 15.70 -4.41
CA ARG A 436 -47.05 16.32 -5.19
C ARG A 436 -47.16 15.68 -6.57
N VAL A 437 -48.38 15.57 -7.08
CA VAL A 437 -48.62 15.10 -8.44
C VAL A 437 -48.78 16.30 -9.37
N GLU A 438 -48.00 16.32 -10.44
CA GLU A 438 -48.07 17.31 -11.52
C GLU A 438 -48.49 16.63 -12.83
N GLY A 439 -49.13 17.40 -13.71
CA GLY A 439 -49.63 16.89 -14.99
C GLY A 439 -51.13 16.67 -15.03
N ALA A 440 -51.63 16.37 -16.23
CA ALA A 440 -53.03 16.11 -16.45
C ALA A 440 -53.39 14.64 -16.12
N PRO A 441 -54.53 14.39 -15.46
CA PRO A 441 -55.52 15.38 -15.01
C PRO A 441 -55.17 16.00 -13.65
N LEU A 442 -55.38 17.31 -13.56
CA LEU A 442 -55.17 18.11 -12.35
C LEU A 442 -56.25 17.76 -11.30
N GLY A 443 -55.84 17.10 -10.21
CA GLY A 443 -56.70 16.71 -9.10
C GLY A 443 -57.35 15.32 -9.30
N GLY A 444 -57.20 14.46 -8.28
CA GLY A 444 -57.83 13.14 -8.23
C GLY A 444 -56.91 11.98 -7.84
N TRP A 445 -55.59 12.19 -7.84
CA TRP A 445 -54.64 11.23 -7.30
C TRP A 445 -54.52 11.41 -5.78
N HIS A 446 -54.79 10.34 -5.04
CA HIS A 446 -54.52 10.23 -3.62
C HIS A 446 -53.16 9.57 -3.42
N ILE A 447 -52.26 10.29 -2.74
CA ILE A 447 -50.95 9.78 -2.32
C ILE A 447 -51.13 9.19 -0.92
N ASN A 448 -50.89 7.90 -0.79
CA ASN A 448 -50.95 7.18 0.48
C ASN A 448 -49.59 6.54 0.76
N SER A 449 -49.07 6.77 1.95
CA SER A 449 -47.84 6.16 2.45
C SER A 449 -47.99 6.02 3.96
N GLU A 450 -47.38 5.00 4.55
CA GLU A 450 -47.44 4.76 6.00
C GLU A 450 -46.83 5.91 6.81
N CYS A 451 -45.91 6.69 6.21
CA CYS A 451 -45.22 7.78 6.88
C CYS A 451 -45.89 9.17 6.71
N LEU A 452 -46.90 9.31 5.85
CA LEU A 452 -47.53 10.61 5.59
C LEU A 452 -48.42 11.04 6.76
N ASP A 453 -48.20 12.25 7.25
CA ASP A 453 -49.04 12.88 8.29
C ASP A 453 -50.27 13.61 7.72
N GLU A 454 -51.08 14.22 8.59
CA GLU A 454 -52.27 14.99 8.19
C GLU A 454 -51.93 16.21 7.31
N THR A 455 -50.66 16.63 7.26
CA THR A 455 -50.17 17.73 6.43
C THR A 455 -49.60 17.26 5.08
N GLY A 456 -49.56 15.94 4.84
CA GLY A 456 -49.04 15.34 3.62
C GLY A 456 -47.52 15.34 3.55
N VAL A 457 -46.85 15.34 4.71
CA VAL A 457 -45.39 15.30 4.83
C VAL A 457 -44.97 13.98 5.46
N CYS A 458 -43.90 13.38 4.94
CA CYS A 458 -43.32 12.15 5.45
C CYS A 458 -41.99 12.46 6.13
N ARG A 459 -41.90 12.22 7.44
CA ARG A 459 -40.68 12.40 8.23
C ARG A 459 -39.84 11.13 8.21
N PHE A 460 -38.53 11.28 8.02
CA PHE A 460 -37.56 10.21 8.27
C PHE A 460 -36.46 10.73 9.20
N ASP A 461 -35.98 9.86 10.08
CA ASP A 461 -35.00 10.18 11.11
C ASP A 461 -33.85 9.16 11.10
N ASP A 462 -32.63 9.64 11.33
CA ASP A 462 -31.41 8.87 11.54
C ASP A 462 -31.12 7.79 10.48
N ILE A 463 -31.32 8.13 9.20
CA ILE A 463 -30.97 7.25 8.08
C ILE A 463 -29.43 7.21 7.93
N THR A 464 -28.85 6.00 7.91
CA THR A 464 -27.40 5.80 7.78
C THR A 464 -27.09 4.74 6.72
N GLN A 465 -25.86 4.72 6.20
CA GLN A 465 -25.40 3.68 5.27
C GLN A 465 -25.50 2.26 5.87
N ALA A 466 -25.40 2.13 7.21
CA ALA A 466 -25.50 0.85 7.90
C ALA A 466 -26.96 0.40 8.14
N SER A 467 -27.91 1.33 8.10
CA SER A 467 -29.33 1.11 8.34
C SER A 467 -30.15 1.98 7.37
N PRO A 468 -30.20 1.60 6.08
CA PRO A 468 -30.99 2.33 5.09
C PRO A 468 -32.48 2.22 5.45
N GLY A 469 -33.23 3.26 5.10
CA GLY A 469 -34.69 3.27 5.23
C GLY A 469 -35.36 2.94 3.91
N SER A 470 -36.67 2.74 3.93
CA SER A 470 -37.48 2.78 2.72
C SER A 470 -38.83 3.42 2.99
N VAL A 471 -39.37 4.08 1.96
CA VAL A 471 -40.70 4.69 1.99
C VAL A 471 -41.49 4.14 0.81
N SER A 472 -42.53 3.36 1.11
CA SER A 472 -43.49 2.89 0.11
C SER A 472 -44.55 3.96 -0.14
N VAL A 473 -44.68 4.39 -1.38
CA VAL A 473 -45.66 5.37 -1.82
C VAL A 473 -46.65 4.69 -2.77
N SER A 474 -47.92 4.69 -2.37
CA SER A 474 -49.03 4.20 -3.18
C SER A 474 -49.84 5.38 -3.71
N LEU A 475 -50.12 5.34 -5.00
CA LEU A 475 -50.90 6.33 -5.73
C LEU A 475 -52.18 5.67 -6.19
N ALA A 476 -53.32 6.18 -5.76
CA ALA A 476 -54.62 5.63 -6.13
C ALA A 476 -55.54 6.75 -6.63
N ARG A 477 -56.39 6.41 -7.60
CA ARG A 477 -57.38 7.33 -8.14
C ARG A 477 -58.77 6.69 -8.12
N ASP A 478 -59.79 7.50 -7.84
CA ASP A 478 -61.18 7.04 -7.87
C ASP A 478 -61.59 6.60 -9.29
N GLN A 479 -62.06 5.36 -9.39
CA GLN A 479 -62.25 4.61 -10.64
C GLN A 479 -63.26 5.20 -11.63
N MET A 480 -64.00 6.25 -11.26
CA MET A 480 -65.01 6.86 -12.14
C MET A 480 -64.45 7.90 -13.13
N GLU A 481 -63.17 8.29 -13.05
CA GLU A 481 -62.59 9.36 -13.89
C GLU A 481 -61.18 9.04 -14.47
N ALA A 482 -60.80 7.77 -14.64
CA ALA A 482 -59.46 7.39 -15.09
C ALA A 482 -59.17 7.82 -16.56
N SER A 483 -58.70 9.06 -16.73
CA SER A 483 -57.96 9.49 -17.92
C SER A 483 -56.57 8.86 -17.86
N GLU A 484 -56.27 7.95 -18.79
CA GLU A 484 -54.96 7.33 -18.99
C GLU A 484 -54.00 8.34 -19.63
N GLN A 485 -53.53 9.28 -18.82
CA GLN A 485 -52.54 10.28 -19.21
C GLN A 485 -51.29 10.16 -18.34
N THR A 486 -50.15 10.50 -18.94
CA THR A 486 -48.89 10.61 -18.22
C THR A 486 -49.02 11.66 -17.11
N PHE A 487 -48.44 11.40 -15.95
CA PHE A 487 -48.29 12.37 -14.87
C PHE A 487 -46.90 12.26 -14.23
N ARG A 488 -46.52 13.23 -13.41
CA ARG A 488 -45.23 13.30 -12.71
C ARG A 488 -45.48 13.31 -11.21
N LEU A 489 -44.85 12.40 -10.48
CA LEU A 489 -44.72 12.53 -9.03
C LEU A 489 -43.47 13.36 -8.77
N VAL A 490 -43.67 14.52 -8.17
CA VAL A 490 -42.58 15.39 -7.72
C VAL A 490 -42.40 15.19 -6.23
N ILE A 491 -41.17 14.85 -5.86
CA ILE A 491 -40.75 14.61 -4.48
C ILE A 491 -39.76 15.70 -4.12
N LEU A 492 -40.17 16.58 -3.22
CA LEU A 492 -39.29 17.55 -2.58
C LEU A 492 -38.63 16.87 -1.38
N ILE A 493 -37.31 16.85 -1.38
CA ILE A 493 -36.48 16.32 -0.31
C ILE A 493 -35.96 17.54 0.46
N ASP A 494 -36.39 17.67 1.72
CA ASP A 494 -35.97 18.74 2.61
C ASP A 494 -35.11 18.14 3.72
N VAL A 495 -33.79 18.25 3.54
CA VAL A 495 -32.74 17.88 4.50
C VAL A 495 -31.99 19.16 4.85
N ALA A 496 -31.47 19.25 6.08
CA ALA A 496 -30.71 20.41 6.53
C ALA A 496 -29.64 20.83 5.49
N ASP A 497 -29.72 22.08 5.05
CA ASP A 497 -28.87 22.72 4.02
C ASP A 497 -28.89 22.07 2.61
N HIS A 498 -29.73 21.04 2.40
CA HIS A 498 -29.85 20.30 1.14
C HIS A 498 -31.32 20.11 0.74
N VAL A 499 -31.83 21.04 -0.07
CA VAL A 499 -33.18 20.95 -0.63
C VAL A 499 -33.08 20.59 -2.12
N THR A 500 -33.58 19.41 -2.47
CA THR A 500 -33.57 18.92 -3.85
C THR A 500 -34.96 18.46 -4.28
N GLU A 501 -35.24 18.56 -5.58
CA GLU A 501 -36.48 18.07 -6.17
C GLU A 501 -36.16 16.88 -7.08
N TYR A 502 -36.77 15.74 -6.81
CA TYR A 502 -36.72 14.56 -7.67
C TYR A 502 -38.06 14.33 -8.33
N ALA A 503 -38.05 13.71 -9.50
CA ALA A 503 -39.26 13.44 -10.24
C ALA A 503 -39.30 12.09 -10.93
N ILE A 504 -40.45 11.47 -10.80
CA ILE A 504 -40.78 10.17 -11.38
C ILE A 504 -41.91 10.38 -12.38
N VAL A 505 -41.69 9.99 -13.63
CA VAL A 505 -42.70 10.06 -14.68
C VAL A 505 -43.47 8.75 -14.73
N PHE A 506 -44.80 8.83 -14.60
CA PHE A 506 -45.72 7.71 -14.64
C PHE A 506 -46.46 7.68 -15.97
N GLN A 507 -46.33 6.57 -16.72
CA GLN A 507 -46.99 6.38 -18.02
C GLN A 507 -48.02 5.25 -17.97
N PRO A 508 -49.21 5.40 -18.57
CA PRO A 508 -50.19 4.32 -18.63
C PRO A 508 -49.70 3.22 -19.57
N THR A 509 -49.96 1.95 -19.25
CA THR A 509 -49.71 0.85 -20.18
C THR A 509 -50.78 0.79 -21.27
N GLY A 510 -50.39 0.37 -22.48
CA GLY A 510 -51.34 0.14 -23.57
C GLY A 510 -51.88 1.37 -24.29
N VAL A 511 -51.51 2.60 -23.89
CA VAL A 511 -51.95 3.86 -24.52
C VAL A 511 -50.78 4.75 -24.90
N THR A 512 -50.88 5.39 -26.07
CA THR A 512 -49.89 6.35 -26.55
C THR A 512 -50.11 7.71 -25.88
N THR A 513 -49.21 8.09 -24.98
CA THR A 513 -49.23 9.37 -24.27
C THR A 513 -47.93 10.16 -24.51
N PRO A 514 -47.92 11.49 -24.26
CA PRO A 514 -46.68 12.27 -24.30
C PRO A 514 -45.70 11.80 -23.22
N ILE A 515 -44.40 11.95 -23.52
CA ILE A 515 -43.31 11.53 -22.63
C ILE A 515 -43.28 12.40 -21.36
N ASP A 516 -43.51 13.70 -21.50
CA ASP A 516 -43.61 14.65 -20.39
C ASP A 516 -45.06 15.12 -20.25
N PRO A 517 -45.66 15.11 -19.05
CA PRO A 517 -46.99 15.66 -18.82
C PRO A 517 -47.05 17.20 -18.89
N LEU A 518 -45.90 17.89 -18.84
CA LEU A 518 -45.80 19.34 -18.91
C LEU A 518 -45.26 19.77 -20.28
N TRP A 519 -45.79 20.89 -20.77
CA TRP A 519 -45.28 21.51 -22.00
C TRP A 519 -44.14 22.46 -21.65
N VAL A 520 -42.97 22.26 -22.25
CA VAL A 520 -41.81 23.15 -22.08
C VAL A 520 -41.85 24.20 -23.18
N MET A 521 -42.06 25.46 -22.80
CA MET A 521 -42.01 26.56 -23.76
C MET A 521 -40.56 26.80 -24.21
N VAL A 522 -40.25 26.49 -25.46
CA VAL A 522 -38.94 26.77 -26.05
C VAL A 522 -38.95 28.19 -26.64
N GLU A 523 -38.33 29.14 -25.93
CA GLU A 523 -38.25 30.57 -26.31
C GLU A 523 -37.31 30.88 -27.49
N ASP A 524 -37.20 30.01 -28.52
CA ASP A 524 -36.27 30.27 -29.63
C ASP A 524 -36.91 30.32 -31.03
N THR A 525 -38.17 30.72 -31.13
CA THR A 525 -38.70 31.20 -32.41
C THR A 525 -39.75 32.29 -32.21
N GLN A 526 -39.88 33.20 -33.18
CA GLN A 526 -40.87 34.31 -33.21
C GLN A 526 -42.36 33.88 -33.14
N THR A 527 -42.61 32.60 -32.88
CA THR A 527 -43.90 32.02 -32.52
C THR A 527 -43.64 30.99 -31.41
N PRO A 528 -44.18 31.17 -30.19
CA PRO A 528 -44.02 30.16 -29.15
C PRO A 528 -44.63 28.85 -29.65
N ARG A 529 -43.80 27.80 -29.74
CA ARG A 529 -44.26 26.43 -29.96
C ARG A 529 -44.38 25.78 -28.59
N ILE A 530 -45.60 25.33 -28.30
CA ILE A 530 -45.96 24.57 -27.11
C ILE A 530 -45.49 23.15 -27.33
#